data_AF-A0A7S2XDB5-F1
#
_entry.id   AF-A0A7S2XDB5-F1
#
_cell.length_a   1.000
_cell.length_b   1.000
_cell.length_c   1.000
_cell.angle_alpha   90.00
_cell.angle_beta   90.00
_cell.angle_gamma   90.00
#
_symmetry.space_group_name_H-M   'P 1'
#
loop_
_entity.id
_entity.type
_entity.pdbx_description
1 polymer ?
#
loop_
_entity_poly.entity_id
_entity_poly.type
_entity_poly.pdbx_seq_one_letter_code
_entity_poly.pdbx_strand_id
1 'polypeptide(L)'
;RLVLLLLLAPAHSLEPENPFGRTFGVGKPAIKVCEERTVILNYTVSPGYSHAALHHFFLEGYGSGEAWLEYYLDREDLPSISFQPAMMCGLGFAERVARNYTFSAGDLCGTNSADRTGWFNTFPIPFTNHVVVTIRTGNSEGTCEHFWISLRGTEGMPISLPDTAITLPQSARLVLVKNPWAVRKPLELVTLASFSRGYAGVVLQITMAVSADCEGGSSQGSGYIEGCTHFYRNATEAYPGLIIGTGFEDLFDASFYFGQDTKLHQTVPYARPLSGLTYFEREDDGIERLSAYRFFVNDPLVFDDGGAIQWQVGGDFSKGDVNKCGFPGNGSLSARGDAGEPQATSATTTTNPIGRALTPVNLTTYAWVYVWPTNK
;
A
#
# COMPACT_ATOMS: atom_id res chain seq x y z
N ARG A 1 -55.26 48.56 -15.91
CA ARG A 1 -53.87 49.03 -16.15
C ARG A 1 -52.98 48.34 -15.13
N LEU A 2 -52.37 47.21 -15.48
CA LEU A 2 -51.43 46.48 -14.65
C LEU A 2 -50.12 46.42 -15.46
N VAL A 3 -49.08 47.10 -14.99
CA VAL A 3 -47.77 47.14 -15.65
C VAL A 3 -46.93 46.03 -15.02
N LEU A 4 -46.64 44.98 -15.80
CA LEU A 4 -45.76 43.89 -15.43
C LEU A 4 -44.33 44.31 -15.79
N LEU A 5 -43.55 44.74 -14.80
CA LEU A 5 -42.11 44.95 -14.95
C LEU A 5 -41.41 43.58 -14.90
N LEU A 6 -40.99 43.06 -16.05
CA LEU A 6 -39.98 42.00 -16.11
C LEU A 6 -38.60 42.61 -15.85
N LEU A 7 -38.04 42.35 -14.67
CA LEU A 7 -36.63 42.57 -14.37
C LEU A 7 -35.82 41.44 -15.02
N LEU A 8 -35.26 41.71 -16.20
CA LEU A 8 -34.22 40.87 -16.79
C LEU A 8 -32.93 41.08 -16.00
N ALA A 9 -32.60 40.14 -15.10
CA ALA A 9 -31.28 40.07 -14.52
C ALA A 9 -30.26 39.71 -15.62
N PRO A 10 -29.10 40.36 -15.69
CA PRO A 10 -28.06 39.98 -16.63
C PRO A 10 -27.57 38.57 -16.26
N ALA A 11 -27.84 37.61 -17.14
CA ALA A 11 -27.18 36.32 -17.13
C ALA A 11 -25.69 36.58 -17.34
N HIS A 12 -24.96 36.71 -16.23
CA HIS A 12 -23.51 36.58 -16.25
C HIS A 12 -23.27 35.13 -16.65
N SER A 13 -22.95 34.95 -17.93
CA SER A 13 -22.25 33.77 -18.41
C SER A 13 -20.98 33.67 -17.58
N LEU A 14 -21.05 32.92 -16.48
CA LEU A 14 -19.86 32.37 -15.84
C LEU A 14 -19.22 31.51 -16.92
N GLU A 15 -18.22 32.06 -17.63
CA GLU A 15 -17.25 31.19 -18.30
C GLU A 15 -16.84 30.14 -17.26
N PRO A 16 -16.80 28.85 -17.61
CA PRO A 16 -16.29 27.86 -16.69
C PRO A 16 -14.85 28.30 -16.39
N GLU A 17 -14.62 28.85 -15.19
CA GLU A 17 -13.28 29.03 -14.66
C GLU A 17 -12.58 27.70 -14.90
N ASN A 18 -11.46 27.74 -15.63
CA ASN A 18 -10.68 26.54 -15.87
C ASN A 18 -10.46 25.86 -14.51
N PRO A 19 -11.06 24.68 -14.25
CA PRO A 19 -11.02 24.08 -12.92
C PRO A 19 -9.58 23.70 -12.56
N PHE A 20 -8.72 23.60 -13.57
CA PHE A 20 -7.30 23.33 -13.42
C PHE A 20 -6.48 24.61 -13.47
N GLY A 21 -5.53 24.71 -12.56
CA GLY A 21 -4.48 25.70 -12.62
C GLY A 21 -3.28 25.23 -13.42
N ARG A 22 -2.15 25.86 -13.18
CA ARG A 22 -0.93 25.52 -13.91
C ARG A 22 -0.47 24.10 -13.58
N THR A 23 0.04 23.42 -14.58
CA THR A 23 0.90 22.26 -14.38
C THR A 23 2.25 22.73 -13.85
N PHE A 24 2.76 22.06 -12.84
CA PHE A 24 4.07 22.30 -12.23
C PHE A 24 4.86 21.00 -12.14
N GLY A 25 6.15 21.09 -11.85
CA GLY A 25 6.98 19.91 -11.73
C GLY A 25 8.45 20.21 -11.97
N VAL A 26 9.23 19.14 -12.07
CA VAL A 26 10.65 19.20 -12.37
C VAL A 26 11.08 17.95 -13.13
N GLY A 27 11.98 18.13 -14.09
CA GLY A 27 12.78 17.06 -14.66
C GLY A 27 14.24 17.37 -14.35
N LYS A 28 14.95 16.47 -13.65
CA LYS A 28 16.38 16.64 -13.39
C LYS A 28 17.14 15.44 -13.95
N PRO A 29 17.98 15.63 -14.97
CA PRO A 29 18.84 14.57 -15.47
C PRO A 29 20.08 14.42 -14.57
N ALA A 30 20.52 13.17 -14.37
CA ALA A 30 21.80 12.81 -13.74
C ALA A 30 22.12 13.57 -12.44
N ILE A 31 21.14 13.72 -11.53
CA ILE A 31 21.37 14.33 -10.22
C ILE A 31 22.24 13.43 -9.36
N LYS A 32 23.29 13.99 -8.78
CA LYS A 32 24.08 13.30 -7.76
C LYS A 32 23.31 13.33 -6.44
N VAL A 33 23.00 12.17 -5.90
CA VAL A 33 22.30 11.97 -4.63
C VAL A 33 23.18 11.15 -3.71
N CYS A 34 23.28 11.55 -2.45
CA CYS A 34 24.07 10.87 -1.44
C CYS A 34 23.15 10.50 -0.24
N GLU A 35 23.74 10.16 0.90
CA GLU A 35 22.98 9.87 2.14
C GLU A 35 22.19 11.09 2.64
N GLU A 36 22.74 12.30 2.46
CA GLU A 36 22.05 13.54 2.76
C GLU A 36 20.87 13.81 1.81
N ARG A 37 19.80 14.38 2.36
CA ARG A 37 18.59 14.74 1.61
C ARG A 37 18.89 15.80 0.56
N THR A 38 18.61 15.48 -0.69
CA THR A 38 18.63 16.42 -1.81
C THR A 38 17.21 16.87 -2.12
N VAL A 39 16.96 18.18 -2.11
CA VAL A 39 15.65 18.74 -2.50
C VAL A 39 15.47 18.66 -4.01
N ILE A 40 14.41 17.99 -4.45
CA ILE A 40 14.07 17.81 -5.86
C ILE A 40 13.03 18.83 -6.30
N LEU A 41 11.97 18.98 -5.51
CA LEU A 41 10.88 19.91 -5.76
C LEU A 41 10.58 20.68 -4.48
N ASN A 42 10.31 21.97 -4.63
CA ASN A 42 9.79 22.84 -3.59
C ASN A 42 8.76 23.76 -4.25
N TYR A 43 7.48 23.57 -3.92
CA TYR A 43 6.39 24.19 -4.65
C TYR A 43 5.28 24.67 -3.72
N THR A 44 4.79 25.89 -3.96
CA THR A 44 3.65 26.50 -3.25
C THR A 44 2.48 26.66 -4.21
N VAL A 45 1.29 26.25 -3.78
CA VAL A 45 0.04 26.43 -4.51
C VAL A 45 -0.26 27.93 -4.68
N SER A 46 -0.67 28.32 -5.89
CA SER A 46 -1.00 29.69 -6.23
C SER A 46 -2.25 30.16 -5.48
N PRO A 47 -2.36 31.46 -5.10
CA PRO A 47 -3.47 31.95 -4.28
C PRO A 47 -4.90 31.73 -4.82
N GLY A 48 -5.04 31.47 -6.13
CA GLY A 48 -6.32 31.19 -6.78
C GLY A 48 -6.77 29.73 -6.70
N TYR A 49 -5.97 28.83 -6.16
CA TYR A 49 -6.28 27.41 -6.05
C TYR A 49 -6.22 26.94 -4.60
N SER A 50 -7.18 26.09 -4.23
CA SER A 50 -7.33 25.59 -2.88
C SER A 50 -6.52 24.32 -2.58
N HIS A 51 -6.01 23.67 -3.64
CA HIS A 51 -5.22 22.45 -3.57
C HIS A 51 -4.47 22.20 -4.89
N ALA A 52 -3.58 21.23 -4.86
CA ALA A 52 -2.87 20.67 -6.00
C ALA A 52 -2.63 19.18 -5.77
N ALA A 53 -2.32 18.44 -6.84
CA ALA A 53 -1.89 17.05 -6.74
C ALA A 53 -0.65 16.81 -7.59
N LEU A 54 0.35 16.12 -7.03
CA LEU A 54 1.39 15.44 -7.81
C LEU A 54 0.78 14.16 -8.38
N HIS A 55 0.87 13.95 -9.69
CA HIS A 55 0.21 12.83 -10.40
C HIS A 55 1.14 12.08 -11.34
N HIS A 56 2.43 12.43 -11.34
CA HIS A 56 3.43 11.66 -12.02
C HIS A 56 4.76 11.72 -11.28
N PHE A 57 5.31 10.54 -11.04
CA PHE A 57 6.66 10.33 -10.57
C PHE A 57 7.34 9.33 -11.51
N PHE A 58 8.58 9.63 -11.87
CA PHE A 58 9.50 8.71 -12.50
C PHE A 58 10.88 8.90 -11.89
N LEU A 59 11.53 7.82 -11.50
CA LEU A 59 12.92 7.81 -11.06
C LEU A 59 13.68 6.74 -11.83
N GLU A 60 14.81 7.12 -12.38
CA GLU A 60 15.73 6.23 -13.06
C GLU A 60 17.15 6.30 -12.49
N GLY A 61 17.85 5.15 -12.47
CA GLY A 61 19.26 4.99 -12.15
C GLY A 61 19.54 3.67 -11.43
N TYR A 62 20.80 3.30 -11.31
CA TYR A 62 21.20 2.17 -10.45
C TYR A 62 20.92 2.52 -8.99
N GLY A 63 20.36 1.58 -8.22
CA GLY A 63 19.96 1.83 -6.82
C GLY A 63 18.64 2.60 -6.67
N SER A 64 17.95 2.90 -7.78
CA SER A 64 16.71 3.70 -7.75
C SER A 64 15.55 2.98 -7.04
N GLY A 65 15.55 1.64 -7.02
CA GLY A 65 14.56 0.86 -6.30
C GLY A 65 14.68 1.01 -4.78
N GLU A 66 15.90 1.26 -4.31
CA GLU A 66 16.30 1.31 -2.90
C GLU A 66 16.41 2.74 -2.36
N ALA A 67 16.50 3.74 -3.26
CA ALA A 67 16.49 5.16 -2.91
C ALA A 67 15.25 5.53 -2.08
N TRP A 68 15.39 6.52 -1.20
CA TRP A 68 14.27 7.01 -0.40
C TRP A 68 13.76 8.32 -0.96
N LEU A 69 12.48 8.34 -1.34
CA LEU A 69 11.72 9.55 -1.65
C LEU A 69 10.87 9.94 -0.46
N GLU A 70 10.91 11.22 -0.11
CA GLU A 70 10.20 11.78 1.03
C GLU A 70 9.43 13.02 0.57
N TYR A 71 8.13 13.04 0.86
CA TYR A 71 7.24 14.14 0.52
C TYR A 71 6.81 14.79 1.83
N TYR A 72 7.07 16.09 1.93
CA TYR A 72 6.66 16.96 3.02
C TYR A 72 5.50 17.79 2.51
N LEU A 73 4.29 17.39 2.87
CA LEU A 73 3.03 18.01 2.44
C LEU A 73 2.59 19.08 3.45
N ASP A 74 2.13 20.22 2.94
CA ASP A 74 1.52 21.29 3.71
C ASP A 74 2.37 21.82 4.87
N ARG A 75 3.69 21.91 4.64
CA ARG A 75 4.71 22.41 5.59
C ARG A 75 4.89 21.54 6.83
N GLU A 76 4.62 20.25 6.73
CA GLU A 76 4.94 19.31 7.81
C GLU A 76 6.46 19.22 8.07
N ASP A 77 6.83 19.05 9.34
CA ASP A 77 8.22 18.90 9.76
C ASP A 77 8.78 17.50 9.46
N LEU A 78 7.90 16.50 9.37
CA LEU A 78 8.22 15.11 9.07
C LEU A 78 7.43 14.65 7.85
N PRO A 79 8.04 13.87 6.93
CA PRO A 79 7.35 13.47 5.71
C PRO A 79 6.25 12.46 6.02
N SER A 80 5.01 12.77 5.63
CA SER A 80 3.86 11.87 5.69
C SER A 80 3.95 10.72 4.68
N ILE A 81 4.80 10.87 3.67
CA ILE A 81 5.11 9.85 2.67
C ILE A 81 6.64 9.70 2.59
N SER A 82 7.15 8.52 2.94
CA SER A 82 8.57 8.15 2.86
C SER A 82 8.72 6.71 2.38
N PHE A 83 9.08 6.53 1.10
CA PHE A 83 9.04 5.24 0.41
C PHE A 83 10.30 4.93 -0.39
N GLN A 84 10.52 3.63 -0.61
CA GLN A 84 11.41 3.11 -1.64
C GLN A 84 10.61 2.76 -2.90
N PRO A 85 11.02 3.20 -4.11
CA PRO A 85 10.25 2.97 -5.34
C PRO A 85 9.93 1.51 -5.64
N ALA A 86 10.82 0.58 -5.29
CA ALA A 86 10.53 -0.85 -5.47
C ALA A 86 9.39 -1.32 -4.54
N MET A 87 9.47 -0.97 -3.25
CA MET A 87 8.44 -1.32 -2.26
C MET A 87 7.11 -0.61 -2.49
N MET A 88 7.11 0.59 -3.07
CA MET A 88 5.90 1.30 -3.49
C MET A 88 5.04 0.44 -4.43
N CYS A 89 5.67 -0.35 -5.31
CA CYS A 89 4.97 -1.26 -6.23
C CYS A 89 5.00 -2.72 -5.79
N GLY A 90 5.27 -2.95 -4.50
CA GLY A 90 5.25 -4.25 -3.88
C GLY A 90 6.33 -5.18 -4.37
N LEU A 91 7.53 -4.66 -4.64
CA LEU A 91 8.74 -5.47 -4.81
C LEU A 91 9.72 -5.17 -3.65
N GLY A 92 9.76 -6.05 -2.64
CA GLY A 92 10.61 -5.89 -1.46
C GLY A 92 11.97 -6.57 -1.52
N PHE A 93 12.17 -7.41 -2.54
CA PHE A 93 13.43 -8.09 -2.83
C PHE A 93 13.93 -7.67 -4.22
N ALA A 94 13.97 -6.36 -4.44
CA ALA A 94 14.32 -5.79 -5.74
C ALA A 94 15.68 -6.29 -6.22
N GLU A 95 16.65 -6.43 -5.32
CA GLU A 95 18.00 -6.92 -5.58
C GLU A 95 18.04 -8.36 -6.10
N ARG A 96 16.99 -9.16 -5.87
CA ARG A 96 16.92 -10.59 -6.21
C ARG A 96 16.19 -10.92 -7.50
N VAL A 97 15.32 -10.05 -8.01
CA VAL A 97 14.64 -10.35 -9.29
C VAL A 97 15.60 -10.27 -10.47
N ALA A 98 15.28 -11.00 -11.54
CA ALA A 98 16.08 -10.98 -12.77
C ALA A 98 16.25 -9.56 -13.32
N ARG A 99 17.41 -9.27 -13.91
CA ARG A 99 17.69 -7.92 -14.46
C ARG A 99 16.74 -7.51 -15.58
N ASN A 100 16.21 -8.45 -16.35
CA ASN A 100 15.21 -8.16 -17.39
C ASN A 100 13.77 -8.13 -16.85
N TYR A 101 13.58 -8.22 -15.54
CA TYR A 101 12.26 -8.19 -14.91
C TYR A 101 11.65 -6.79 -15.02
N THR A 102 10.52 -6.70 -15.71
CA THR A 102 9.68 -5.52 -15.80
C THR A 102 8.26 -5.90 -15.45
N PHE A 103 7.53 -5.01 -14.80
CA PHE A 103 6.13 -5.22 -14.47
C PHE A 103 5.42 -3.89 -14.24
N SER A 104 4.10 -3.89 -14.37
CA SER A 104 3.27 -2.77 -13.93
C SER A 104 1.96 -3.24 -13.30
N ALA A 105 1.51 -2.51 -12.28
CA ALA A 105 0.17 -2.57 -11.75
C ALA A 105 -0.75 -1.69 -12.60
N GLY A 106 -0.93 -2.10 -13.86
CA GLY A 106 -1.63 -1.27 -14.85
C GLY A 106 -0.84 0.01 -15.11
N ASP A 107 -1.51 1.15 -15.01
CA ASP A 107 -0.88 2.47 -15.17
C ASP A 107 -0.48 3.11 -13.83
N LEU A 108 -0.82 2.50 -12.70
CA LEU A 108 -0.68 3.12 -11.37
C LEU A 108 0.76 3.18 -10.90
N CYS A 109 1.52 2.11 -11.08
CA CYS A 109 2.92 2.06 -10.72
C CYS A 109 3.63 0.82 -11.31
N GLY A 110 4.97 0.85 -11.39
CA GLY A 110 5.74 -0.31 -11.81
C GLY A 110 7.20 0.00 -12.12
N THR A 111 7.84 -0.94 -12.83
CA THR A 111 9.15 -0.76 -13.44
C THR A 111 9.14 -1.17 -14.91
N ASN A 112 9.50 -0.22 -15.77
CA ASN A 112 9.49 -0.36 -17.23
C ASN A 112 10.90 -0.45 -17.83
N SER A 113 11.93 -0.61 -16.99
CA SER A 113 13.32 -0.64 -17.44
C SER A 113 14.02 -1.92 -17.01
N ALA A 114 14.93 -2.41 -17.86
CA ALA A 114 15.89 -3.43 -17.48
C ALA A 114 16.81 -2.94 -16.36
N ASP A 115 17.48 -3.88 -15.72
CA ASP A 115 18.28 -3.74 -14.51
C ASP A 115 17.52 -3.13 -13.32
N ARG A 116 16.17 -3.07 -13.38
CA ARG A 116 15.30 -2.52 -12.33
C ARG A 116 15.60 -1.06 -12.04
N THR A 117 16.00 -0.35 -13.10
CA THR A 117 16.55 0.99 -13.00
C THR A 117 15.53 2.09 -13.15
N GLY A 118 14.29 1.81 -13.56
CA GLY A 118 13.29 2.84 -13.85
C GLY A 118 11.96 2.54 -13.19
N TRP A 119 11.56 3.37 -12.23
CA TRP A 119 10.36 3.21 -11.41
C TRP A 119 9.40 4.37 -11.63
N PHE A 120 8.10 4.09 -11.61
CA PHE A 120 7.09 5.13 -11.75
C PHE A 120 5.88 4.89 -10.85
N ASN A 121 5.16 5.97 -10.57
CA ASN A 121 3.76 5.92 -10.15
C ASN A 121 2.99 7.13 -10.69
N THR A 122 1.68 6.96 -10.81
CA THR A 122 0.74 7.95 -11.36
C THR A 122 -0.46 8.22 -10.45
N PHE A 123 -0.60 7.49 -9.34
CA PHE A 123 -1.65 7.80 -8.37
C PHE A 123 -1.42 9.19 -7.75
N PRO A 124 -2.49 9.99 -7.54
CA PRO A 124 -2.37 11.38 -7.13
C PRO A 124 -2.00 11.51 -5.65
N ILE A 125 -1.05 12.41 -5.37
CA ILE A 125 -0.62 12.81 -4.04
C ILE A 125 -1.10 14.25 -3.81
N PRO A 126 -2.26 14.45 -3.17
CA PRO A 126 -2.85 15.77 -2.96
C PRO A 126 -2.19 16.54 -1.81
N PHE A 127 -2.15 17.87 -1.94
CA PHE A 127 -1.72 18.82 -0.92
C PHE A 127 -2.44 20.16 -1.11
N THR A 128 -2.52 20.98 -0.07
CA THR A 128 -3.34 22.22 -0.05
C THR A 128 -2.53 23.51 -0.21
N ASN A 129 -1.29 23.53 0.26
CA ASN A 129 -0.50 24.75 0.38
C ASN A 129 0.89 24.59 -0.23
N HIS A 130 1.62 23.55 0.18
CA HIS A 130 3.04 23.47 -0.09
C HIS A 130 3.50 22.01 -0.19
N VAL A 131 4.47 21.73 -1.04
CA VAL A 131 5.14 20.43 -1.09
C VAL A 131 6.65 20.62 -1.21
N VAL A 132 7.40 19.88 -0.40
CA VAL A 132 8.82 19.61 -0.62
C VAL A 132 9.00 18.14 -0.90
N VAL A 133 9.69 17.80 -1.98
CA VAL A 133 10.09 16.42 -2.28
C VAL A 133 11.60 16.33 -2.17
N THR A 134 12.08 15.42 -1.33
CA THR A 134 13.50 15.10 -1.20
C THR A 134 13.79 13.68 -1.64
N ILE A 135 15.05 13.46 -2.02
CA ILE A 135 15.61 12.12 -2.29
C ILE A 135 16.90 11.94 -1.51
N ARG A 136 17.18 10.71 -1.09
CA ARG A 136 18.48 10.25 -0.58
C ARG A 136 18.74 8.81 -1.02
N THR A 137 20.00 8.39 -1.01
CA THR A 137 20.36 7.01 -1.35
C THR A 137 19.82 6.02 -0.31
N GLY A 138 19.56 4.79 -0.76
CA GLY A 138 19.30 3.65 0.12
C GLY A 138 20.58 3.06 0.71
N ASN A 139 21.71 3.28 0.04
CA ASN A 139 23.02 2.79 0.44
C ASN A 139 23.60 3.65 1.57
N SER A 140 23.82 3.03 2.73
CA SER A 140 24.42 3.65 3.92
C SER A 140 25.95 3.70 3.89
N GLU A 141 26.59 3.24 2.81
CA GLU A 141 28.06 3.20 2.69
C GLU A 141 28.69 4.51 2.19
N GLY A 142 27.97 5.63 2.27
CA GLY A 142 28.47 6.95 1.84
C GLY A 142 28.68 7.09 0.33
N THR A 143 28.21 6.12 -0.47
CA THR A 143 28.28 6.17 -1.92
C THR A 143 27.17 7.08 -2.46
N CYS A 144 27.54 8.02 -3.31
CA CYS A 144 26.57 8.83 -4.04
C CYS A 144 26.21 8.15 -5.36
N GLU A 145 24.93 8.20 -5.72
CA GLU A 145 24.38 7.65 -6.95
C GLU A 145 23.93 8.78 -7.88
N HIS A 146 23.75 8.45 -9.16
CA HIS A 146 23.21 9.40 -10.14
C HIS A 146 21.83 8.93 -10.56
N PHE A 147 20.86 9.84 -10.48
CA PHE A 147 19.48 9.56 -10.87
C PHE A 147 18.95 10.53 -11.92
N TRP A 148 17.96 10.08 -12.68
CA TRP A 148 17.11 10.91 -13.52
C TRP A 148 15.72 10.90 -12.90
N ILE A 149 15.17 12.07 -12.58
CA ILE A 149 13.87 12.16 -11.91
C ILE A 149 12.93 13.08 -12.67
N SER A 150 11.67 12.69 -12.79
CA SER A 150 10.57 13.54 -13.25
C SER A 150 9.44 13.52 -12.23
N LEU A 151 9.06 14.71 -11.75
CA LEU A 151 7.87 14.93 -10.93
C LEU A 151 6.95 15.89 -11.68
N ARG A 152 5.65 15.60 -11.74
CA ARG A 152 4.65 16.54 -12.29
C ARG A 152 3.39 16.55 -11.44
N GLY A 153 2.76 17.72 -11.38
CA GLY A 153 1.50 17.95 -10.69
C GLY A 153 0.70 19.07 -11.33
N THR A 154 -0.55 19.24 -10.89
CA THR A 154 -1.46 20.27 -11.40
C THR A 154 -2.28 20.88 -10.27
N GLU A 155 -2.40 22.20 -10.25
CA GLU A 155 -3.24 22.92 -9.29
C GLU A 155 -4.73 22.74 -9.61
N GLY A 156 -5.58 22.70 -8.59
CA GLY A 156 -7.03 22.50 -8.75
C GLY A 156 -7.43 21.12 -9.29
N MET A 157 -6.48 20.18 -9.43
CA MET A 157 -6.77 18.84 -9.92
C MET A 157 -7.69 18.11 -8.93
N PRO A 158 -8.89 17.63 -9.36
CA PRO A 158 -9.80 16.91 -8.48
C PRO A 158 -9.13 15.70 -7.85
N ILE A 159 -9.31 15.57 -6.54
CA ILE A 159 -8.85 14.41 -5.79
C ILE A 159 -9.85 13.28 -6.03
N SER A 160 -9.41 12.21 -6.67
CA SER A 160 -10.24 11.04 -6.96
C SER A 160 -9.46 9.77 -6.66
N LEU A 161 -10.18 8.70 -6.35
CA LEU A 161 -9.59 7.38 -6.33
C LEU A 161 -9.17 7.04 -7.78
N PRO A 162 -7.90 6.66 -8.04
CA PRO A 162 -7.37 6.47 -9.40
C PRO A 162 -8.26 5.60 -10.27
N ASP A 163 -8.37 5.89 -11.56
CA ASP A 163 -9.15 5.09 -12.53
C ASP A 163 -10.64 4.88 -12.17
N THR A 164 -11.20 5.70 -11.27
CA THR A 164 -12.63 5.67 -10.92
C THR A 164 -13.30 7.03 -11.06
N ALA A 165 -14.64 7.03 -10.99
CA ALA A 165 -15.44 8.25 -10.83
C ALA A 165 -15.61 8.68 -9.36
N ILE A 166 -14.97 8.01 -8.40
CA ILE A 166 -15.11 8.29 -6.97
C ILE A 166 -14.28 9.52 -6.63
N THR A 167 -14.95 10.65 -6.42
CA THR A 167 -14.33 11.88 -5.91
C THR A 167 -14.10 11.78 -4.41
N LEU A 168 -12.91 12.15 -3.95
CA LEU A 168 -12.56 12.25 -2.55
C LEU A 168 -12.76 13.69 -2.05
N PRO A 169 -12.99 13.90 -0.75
CA PRO A 169 -13.06 15.24 -0.19
C PRO A 169 -11.80 16.06 -0.51
N GLN A 170 -11.95 17.37 -0.69
CA GLN A 170 -10.81 18.24 -0.99
C GLN A 170 -9.75 18.28 0.14
N SER A 171 -10.15 17.93 1.36
CA SER A 171 -9.27 17.78 2.53
C SER A 171 -8.56 16.41 2.58
N ALA A 172 -8.83 15.51 1.63
CA ALA A 172 -8.18 14.22 1.58
C ALA A 172 -6.68 14.37 1.34
N ARG A 173 -5.91 13.63 2.12
CA ARG A 173 -4.45 13.52 2.01
C ARG A 173 -4.07 12.07 1.81
N LEU A 174 -3.10 11.81 0.96
CA LEU A 174 -2.50 10.48 0.89
C LEU A 174 -1.47 10.34 2.01
N VAL A 175 -1.55 9.26 2.77
CA VAL A 175 -0.56 8.90 3.78
C VAL A 175 0.01 7.52 3.49
N LEU A 176 1.26 7.32 3.88
CA LEU A 176 1.92 6.02 3.82
C LEU A 176 2.13 5.49 5.24
N VAL A 177 1.42 4.43 5.60
CA VAL A 177 1.74 3.66 6.80
C VAL A 177 2.76 2.59 6.43
N LYS A 178 3.92 2.63 7.08
CA LYS A 178 5.04 1.74 6.82
C LYS A 178 5.36 0.92 8.07
N ASN A 179 5.38 -0.39 7.93
CA ASN A 179 6.00 -1.29 8.88
C ASN A 179 7.37 -1.69 8.34
N PRO A 180 8.49 -1.29 8.96
CA PRO A 180 9.82 -1.74 8.55
C PRO A 180 9.95 -3.25 8.80
N TRP A 181 10.98 -3.86 8.18
CA TRP A 181 11.35 -5.25 8.40
C TRP A 181 11.40 -5.59 9.89
N ALA A 182 10.54 -6.52 10.31
CA ALA A 182 10.50 -7.03 11.67
C ALA A 182 10.06 -8.49 11.68
N VAL A 183 10.61 -9.26 12.60
CA VAL A 183 10.18 -10.64 12.84
C VAL A 183 8.84 -10.64 13.56
N ARG A 184 7.88 -11.37 13.02
CA ARG A 184 6.50 -11.55 13.50
C ARG A 184 6.30 -13.00 13.90
N LYS A 185 5.61 -13.21 15.02
CA LYS A 185 5.37 -14.54 15.56
C LYS A 185 4.19 -15.22 14.85
N PRO A 186 4.15 -16.55 14.80
CA PRO A 186 2.94 -17.28 14.43
C PRO A 186 1.70 -16.74 15.13
N LEU A 187 0.61 -16.60 14.37
CA LEU A 187 -0.70 -16.10 14.78
C LEU A 187 -0.75 -14.65 15.29
N GLU A 188 0.37 -13.91 15.23
CA GLU A 188 0.39 -12.47 15.55
C GLU A 188 -0.54 -11.70 14.59
N LEU A 189 -1.35 -10.79 15.12
CA LEU A 189 -2.11 -9.83 14.34
C LEU A 189 -1.23 -8.61 14.03
N VAL A 190 -0.70 -8.55 12.82
CA VAL A 190 0.10 -7.43 12.35
C VAL A 190 -0.83 -6.32 11.87
N THR A 191 -0.75 -5.15 12.49
CA THR A 191 -1.47 -3.96 12.01
C THR A 191 -0.76 -3.37 10.80
N LEU A 192 -1.41 -3.42 9.63
CA LEU A 192 -0.89 -2.88 8.37
C LEU A 192 -1.09 -1.36 8.30
N ALA A 193 -2.27 -0.90 8.75
CA ALA A 193 -2.59 0.50 8.93
C ALA A 193 -3.64 0.66 10.03
N SER A 194 -3.59 1.76 10.78
CA SER A 194 -4.64 2.11 11.74
C SER A 194 -4.78 3.62 11.88
N PHE A 195 -6.01 4.07 12.10
CA PHE A 195 -6.36 5.47 12.26
C PHE A 195 -7.27 5.62 13.48
N SER A 196 -6.99 6.62 14.31
CA SER A 196 -7.83 6.98 15.44
C SER A 196 -9.17 7.57 14.95
N ARG A 197 -10.14 7.64 15.87
CA ARG A 197 -11.36 8.43 15.66
C ARG A 197 -11.03 9.86 15.24
N GLY A 198 -11.98 10.49 14.54
CA GLY A 198 -11.82 11.82 13.95
C GLY A 198 -11.32 11.81 12.51
N TYR A 199 -11.09 10.63 11.92
CA TYR A 199 -10.65 10.47 10.54
C TYR A 199 -11.51 9.47 9.78
N ALA A 200 -11.83 9.78 8.53
CA ALA A 200 -12.38 8.85 7.56
C ALA A 200 -11.35 8.65 6.46
N GLY A 201 -11.48 7.57 5.69
CA GLY A 201 -10.51 7.28 4.65
C GLY A 201 -10.88 6.12 3.76
N VAL A 202 -10.09 5.98 2.70
CA VAL A 202 -10.13 4.86 1.77
C VAL A 202 -8.73 4.32 1.57
N VAL A 203 -8.59 3.00 1.67
CA VAL A 203 -7.33 2.30 1.40
C VAL A 203 -7.11 2.29 -0.10
N LEU A 204 -5.98 2.80 -0.56
CA LEU A 204 -5.59 2.75 -1.98
C LEU A 204 -4.91 1.42 -2.28
N GLN A 205 -3.91 1.06 -1.49
CA GLN A 205 -3.00 -0.04 -1.80
C GLN A 205 -2.40 -0.65 -0.54
N ILE A 206 -2.16 -1.95 -0.57
CA ILE A 206 -1.31 -2.69 0.37
C ILE A 206 -0.18 -3.35 -0.43
N THR A 207 1.05 -3.27 0.09
CA THR A 207 2.16 -4.10 -0.34
C THR A 207 2.77 -4.83 0.84
N MET A 208 3.20 -6.06 0.60
CA MET A 208 3.81 -6.90 1.62
C MET A 208 5.00 -7.63 1.01
N ALA A 209 6.10 -7.68 1.76
CA ALA A 209 7.22 -8.55 1.46
C ALA A 209 7.56 -9.38 2.70
N VAL A 210 7.71 -10.69 2.49
CA VAL A 210 7.87 -11.69 3.54
C VAL A 210 9.10 -12.53 3.26
N SER A 211 9.89 -12.81 4.29
CA SER A 211 10.91 -13.86 4.32
C SER A 211 10.59 -14.80 5.47
N ALA A 212 10.52 -16.10 5.22
CA ALA A 212 10.17 -17.09 6.22
C ALA A 212 11.04 -18.34 6.09
N ASP A 213 11.37 -18.95 7.24
CA ASP A 213 12.02 -20.25 7.27
C ASP A 213 10.96 -21.34 7.03
N CYS A 214 11.22 -22.24 6.08
CA CYS A 214 10.43 -23.43 5.81
C CYS A 214 10.92 -24.59 6.69
N GLU A 215 10.27 -24.81 7.83
CA GLU A 215 10.57 -26.00 8.65
C GLU A 215 10.25 -27.27 7.83
N GLY A 216 11.22 -28.19 7.75
CA GLY A 216 11.12 -29.37 6.89
C GLY A 216 11.64 -29.17 5.46
N GLY A 217 12.19 -27.99 5.15
CA GLY A 217 12.87 -27.68 3.89
C GLY A 217 11.98 -26.96 2.86
N SER A 218 12.59 -26.50 1.78
CA SER A 218 11.96 -25.69 0.73
C SER A 218 10.78 -26.38 0.03
N SER A 219 10.74 -27.71 0.03
CA SER A 219 9.63 -28.48 -0.53
C SER A 219 8.35 -28.41 0.31
N GLN A 220 8.43 -28.06 1.59
CA GLN A 220 7.27 -27.93 2.47
C GLN A 220 6.66 -26.53 2.44
N GLY A 221 7.48 -25.47 2.32
CA GLY A 221 7.00 -24.08 2.46
C GLY A 221 6.65 -23.73 3.92
N SER A 222 6.13 -22.52 4.14
CA SER A 222 5.68 -22.08 5.46
C SER A 222 4.16 -21.90 5.52
N GLY A 223 3.59 -22.10 6.73
CA GLY A 223 2.16 -22.00 6.99
C GLY A 223 1.63 -20.57 7.13
N TYR A 224 2.48 -19.53 7.15
CA TYR A 224 2.03 -18.14 7.32
C TYR A 224 1.08 -17.68 6.21
N ILE A 225 1.16 -18.29 5.02
CA ILE A 225 0.32 -17.96 3.88
C ILE A 225 -1.16 -18.16 4.20
N GLU A 226 -1.51 -19.02 5.14
CA GLU A 226 -2.89 -19.21 5.58
C GLU A 226 -3.41 -18.05 6.48
N GLY A 227 -2.68 -16.94 6.59
CA GLY A 227 -3.07 -15.79 7.39
C GLY A 227 -4.19 -14.96 6.79
N CYS A 228 -5.26 -14.71 7.54
CA CYS A 228 -6.38 -13.89 7.06
C CYS A 228 -6.14 -12.39 7.24
N THR A 229 -6.78 -11.59 6.39
CA THR A 229 -6.73 -10.12 6.44
C THR A 229 -8.06 -9.56 6.90
N HIS A 230 -8.01 -8.77 7.96
CA HIS A 230 -9.14 -8.18 8.66
C HIS A 230 -9.19 -6.68 8.41
N PHE A 231 -10.38 -6.16 8.10
CA PHE A 231 -10.67 -4.75 7.89
C PHE A 231 -11.69 -4.26 8.90
N TYR A 232 -11.39 -3.13 9.55
CA TYR A 232 -12.23 -2.49 10.55
C TYR A 232 -12.64 -1.12 10.04
N ARG A 233 -13.94 -0.90 9.91
CA ARG A 233 -14.57 0.30 9.33
C ARG A 233 -14.64 1.49 10.28
N ASN A 234 -14.45 1.24 11.58
CA ASN A 234 -14.32 2.27 12.61
C ASN A 234 -13.41 1.78 13.74
N ALA A 235 -12.92 2.70 14.56
CA ALA A 235 -12.00 2.40 15.66
C ALA A 235 -12.60 1.52 16.79
N THR A 236 -13.91 1.24 16.76
CA THR A 236 -14.61 0.41 17.76
C THR A 236 -15.10 -0.92 17.23
N GLU A 237 -14.88 -1.22 15.95
CA GLU A 237 -15.36 -2.47 15.38
C GLU A 237 -14.63 -3.65 16.05
N ALA A 238 -15.41 -4.59 16.58
CA ALA A 238 -14.86 -5.74 17.28
C ALA A 238 -14.24 -6.75 16.30
N TYR A 239 -13.24 -7.51 16.78
CA TYR A 239 -12.71 -8.66 16.06
C TYR A 239 -13.84 -9.65 15.71
N PRO A 240 -13.85 -10.24 14.49
CA PRO A 240 -12.80 -10.19 13.46
C PRO A 240 -12.90 -9.04 12.46
N GLY A 241 -13.80 -8.07 12.65
CA GLY A 241 -14.12 -7.08 11.59
C GLY A 241 -14.63 -7.75 10.31
N LEU A 242 -14.42 -7.10 9.16
CA LEU A 242 -14.65 -7.67 7.84
C LEU A 242 -13.41 -8.44 7.37
N ILE A 243 -13.55 -9.71 7.06
CA ILE A 243 -12.46 -10.49 6.44
C ILE A 243 -12.43 -10.21 4.94
N ILE A 244 -11.32 -9.66 4.46
CA ILE A 244 -11.12 -9.25 3.06
C ILE A 244 -10.12 -10.14 2.31
N GLY A 245 -9.40 -11.00 3.04
CA GLY A 245 -8.53 -12.04 2.49
C GLY A 245 -8.66 -13.25 3.39
N THR A 246 -9.07 -14.38 2.82
CA THR A 246 -9.18 -15.63 3.57
C THR A 246 -7.83 -16.31 3.77
N GLY A 247 -6.76 -15.76 3.22
CA GLY A 247 -5.37 -16.20 3.22
C GLY A 247 -4.52 -15.05 2.66
N PHE A 248 -3.20 -15.13 2.86
CA PHE A 248 -2.27 -14.16 2.32
C PHE A 248 -2.35 -14.17 0.78
N GLU A 249 -2.33 -15.34 0.17
CA GLU A 249 -2.47 -15.49 -1.28
C GLU A 249 -3.84 -15.02 -1.78
N ASP A 250 -4.89 -15.27 -1.00
CA ASP A 250 -6.26 -14.91 -1.36
C ASP A 250 -6.44 -13.38 -1.41
N LEU A 251 -5.80 -12.63 -0.49
CA LEU A 251 -5.80 -11.16 -0.51
C LEU A 251 -5.23 -10.60 -1.84
N PHE A 252 -4.29 -11.32 -2.43
CA PHE A 252 -3.58 -10.90 -3.65
C PHE A 252 -4.17 -11.53 -4.93
N ASP A 253 -5.39 -12.09 -4.87
CA ASP A 253 -6.08 -12.78 -5.98
C ASP A 253 -5.32 -14.00 -6.52
N ALA A 254 -4.56 -14.67 -5.67
CA ALA A 254 -3.97 -15.97 -5.94
C ALA A 254 -4.74 -17.08 -5.22
N SER A 255 -4.25 -18.31 -5.35
CA SER A 255 -4.81 -19.49 -4.68
C SER A 255 -3.75 -20.56 -4.52
N PHE A 256 -4.05 -21.56 -3.67
CA PHE A 256 -3.22 -22.76 -3.50
C PHE A 256 -1.75 -22.42 -3.19
N TYR A 257 -1.51 -21.49 -2.26
CA TYR A 257 -0.16 -21.02 -1.91
C TYR A 257 0.61 -20.52 -3.14
N PHE A 258 -0.02 -19.64 -3.90
CA PHE A 258 0.50 -19.13 -5.17
C PHE A 258 0.83 -20.22 -6.20
N GLY A 259 0.13 -21.36 -6.15
CA GLY A 259 0.30 -22.48 -7.08
C GLY A 259 1.15 -23.65 -6.55
N GLN A 260 1.76 -23.51 -5.38
CA GLN A 260 2.64 -24.55 -4.80
C GLN A 260 1.90 -25.83 -4.42
N ASP A 261 0.61 -25.74 -4.08
CA ASP A 261 -0.21 -26.92 -3.75
C ASP A 261 -1.06 -27.42 -4.92
N THR A 262 -0.74 -26.97 -6.14
CA THR A 262 -1.29 -27.55 -7.35
C THR A 262 -0.46 -28.75 -7.81
N LYS A 263 -0.98 -29.54 -8.74
CA LYS A 263 -0.23 -30.66 -9.36
C LYS A 263 1.06 -30.23 -10.06
N LEU A 264 1.19 -28.95 -10.38
CA LEU A 264 2.38 -28.39 -11.03
C LEU A 264 3.47 -28.04 -10.02
N HIS A 265 3.12 -27.88 -8.73
CA HIS A 265 4.04 -27.47 -7.66
C HIS A 265 4.93 -26.29 -8.06
N GLN A 266 4.33 -25.31 -8.73
CA GLN A 266 5.05 -24.21 -9.35
C GLN A 266 4.33 -22.90 -9.06
N THR A 267 5.08 -21.95 -8.50
CA THR A 267 4.65 -20.55 -8.43
C THR A 267 5.04 -19.84 -9.70
N VAL A 268 4.12 -19.03 -10.23
CA VAL A 268 4.39 -18.13 -11.34
C VAL A 268 4.10 -16.71 -10.86
N PRO A 269 5.14 -15.87 -10.64
CA PRO A 269 4.95 -14.44 -10.41
C PRO A 269 4.04 -13.83 -11.48
N TYR A 270 3.18 -12.92 -11.08
CA TYR A 270 2.23 -12.24 -11.96
C TYR A 270 2.06 -10.79 -11.56
N ALA A 271 1.72 -9.96 -12.53
CA ALA A 271 1.34 -8.57 -12.33
C ALA A 271 0.06 -8.30 -13.12
N ARG A 272 -0.98 -7.88 -12.42
CA ARG A 272 -2.27 -7.44 -12.96
C ARG A 272 -2.54 -6.01 -12.49
N PRO A 273 -3.46 -5.27 -13.13
CA PRO A 273 -3.71 -3.88 -12.75
C PRO A 273 -3.98 -3.65 -11.26
N LEU A 274 -4.68 -4.59 -10.60
CA LEU A 274 -5.07 -4.43 -9.20
C LEU A 274 -4.32 -5.34 -8.23
N SER A 275 -3.60 -6.36 -8.70
CA SER A 275 -2.90 -7.29 -7.81
C SER A 275 -1.74 -7.99 -8.49
N GLY A 276 -0.76 -8.39 -7.69
CA GLY A 276 0.40 -9.09 -8.22
C GLY A 276 1.22 -9.79 -7.15
N LEU A 277 1.85 -10.88 -7.55
CA LEU A 277 2.97 -11.51 -6.87
C LEU A 277 4.22 -11.14 -7.68
N THR A 278 4.94 -10.11 -7.25
CA THR A 278 6.07 -9.54 -8.00
C THR A 278 7.36 -10.33 -7.82
N TYR A 279 7.44 -11.14 -6.77
CA TYR A 279 8.56 -12.01 -6.51
C TYR A 279 8.14 -13.18 -5.66
N PHE A 280 8.69 -14.34 -5.98
CA PHE A 280 8.57 -15.56 -5.19
C PHE A 280 9.81 -16.40 -5.42
N GLU A 281 10.44 -16.83 -4.33
CA GLU A 281 11.55 -17.76 -4.37
C GLU A 281 11.51 -18.67 -3.14
N ARG A 282 11.85 -19.94 -3.35
CA ARG A 282 12.20 -20.88 -2.27
C ARG A 282 13.60 -21.37 -2.55
N GLU A 283 14.55 -20.93 -1.73
CA GLU A 283 15.94 -21.34 -1.84
C GLU A 283 16.12 -22.77 -1.28
N ASP A 284 17.13 -23.49 -1.77
CA ASP A 284 17.47 -24.83 -1.27
C ASP A 284 17.87 -24.83 0.22
N ASP A 285 18.21 -23.67 0.77
CA ASP A 285 18.50 -23.46 2.19
C ASP A 285 17.25 -23.44 3.08
N GLY A 286 16.06 -23.54 2.50
CA GLY A 286 14.79 -23.57 3.21
C GLY A 286 14.17 -22.19 3.43
N ILE A 287 14.68 -21.11 2.84
CA ILE A 287 14.07 -19.79 2.97
C ILE A 287 13.06 -19.55 1.83
N GLU A 288 11.82 -19.22 2.20
CA GLU A 288 10.81 -18.71 1.28
C GLU A 288 10.77 -17.18 1.35
N ARG A 289 10.76 -16.54 0.18
CA ARG A 289 10.61 -15.09 0.05
C ARG A 289 9.52 -14.77 -0.94
N LEU A 290 8.68 -13.78 -0.61
CA LEU A 290 7.67 -13.28 -1.53
C LEU A 290 7.50 -11.77 -1.44
N SER A 291 7.00 -11.17 -2.52
CA SER A 291 6.54 -9.79 -2.54
C SER A 291 5.26 -9.67 -3.36
N ALA A 292 4.29 -8.93 -2.83
CA ALA A 292 2.97 -8.80 -3.44
C ALA A 292 2.39 -7.40 -3.24
N TYR A 293 1.45 -7.03 -4.11
CA TYR A 293 0.65 -5.82 -4.00
C TYR A 293 -0.82 -6.09 -4.30
N ARG A 294 -1.70 -5.28 -3.68
CA ARG A 294 -3.14 -5.20 -3.96
C ARG A 294 -3.57 -3.73 -3.95
N PHE A 295 -4.27 -3.29 -4.98
CA PHE A 295 -4.97 -2.01 -5.07
C PHE A 295 -6.47 -2.21 -4.87
N PHE A 296 -7.09 -1.35 -4.05
CA PHE A 296 -8.53 -1.39 -3.74
C PHE A 296 -9.26 -0.27 -4.47
N VAL A 297 -9.04 -0.22 -5.79
CA VAL A 297 -9.59 0.83 -6.65
C VAL A 297 -11.02 0.51 -7.08
N ASN A 298 -11.26 -0.74 -7.51
CA ASN A 298 -12.58 -1.19 -7.97
C ASN A 298 -13.46 -1.78 -6.84
N ASP A 299 -12.87 -1.99 -5.68
CA ASP A 299 -13.45 -2.58 -4.47
C ASP A 299 -12.96 -1.82 -3.22
N PRO A 300 -13.28 -0.51 -3.11
CA PRO A 300 -12.67 0.36 -2.11
C PRO A 300 -13.01 -0.06 -0.68
N LEU A 301 -11.97 -0.09 0.16
CA LEU A 301 -12.10 -0.30 1.60
C LEU A 301 -12.20 1.06 2.29
N VAL A 302 -13.41 1.40 2.74
CA VAL A 302 -13.74 2.70 3.34
C VAL A 302 -14.00 2.56 4.84
N PHE A 303 -13.42 3.46 5.62
CA PHE A 303 -13.67 3.60 7.06
C PHE A 303 -14.13 5.02 7.39
N ASP A 304 -15.00 5.18 8.39
CA ASP A 304 -15.79 6.40 8.59
C ASP A 304 -15.58 7.12 9.94
N ASP A 305 -14.88 6.51 10.90
CA ASP A 305 -14.45 7.14 12.15
C ASP A 305 -13.30 6.34 12.81
N GLY A 306 -12.10 6.54 12.30
CA GLY A 306 -10.96 5.66 12.50
C GLY A 306 -11.16 4.31 11.80
N GLY A 307 -10.24 3.39 11.98
CA GLY A 307 -10.30 2.09 11.33
C GLY A 307 -8.93 1.43 11.30
N ALA A 308 -8.89 0.19 10.82
CA ALA A 308 -7.65 -0.55 10.73
C ALA A 308 -7.70 -1.62 9.64
N ILE A 309 -6.51 -2.00 9.16
CA ILE A 309 -6.31 -3.24 8.41
C ILE A 309 -5.27 -4.05 9.17
N GLN A 310 -5.56 -5.32 9.40
CA GLN A 310 -4.66 -6.24 10.08
C GLN A 310 -4.49 -7.52 9.26
N TRP A 311 -3.33 -8.14 9.36
CA TRP A 311 -3.06 -9.46 8.81
C TRP A 311 -2.57 -10.40 9.91
N GLN A 312 -3.13 -11.61 9.96
CA GLN A 312 -2.70 -12.64 10.90
C GLN A 312 -1.54 -13.44 10.31
N VAL A 313 -0.49 -13.74 11.08
CA VAL A 313 0.62 -14.59 10.61
C VAL A 313 0.18 -16.07 10.61
N GLY A 314 -0.34 -16.55 9.47
CA GLY A 314 -0.88 -17.89 9.33
C GLY A 314 -2.28 -18.07 9.91
N GLY A 315 -2.88 -19.24 9.69
CA GLY A 315 -4.21 -19.57 10.18
C GLY A 315 -4.18 -20.42 11.45
N ASP A 316 -5.14 -20.23 12.35
CA ASP A 316 -5.38 -21.18 13.45
C ASP A 316 -6.25 -22.34 12.94
N PHE A 317 -5.73 -23.56 13.07
CA PHE A 317 -6.36 -24.80 12.63
C PHE A 317 -6.48 -25.81 13.77
N SER A 318 -6.55 -25.33 15.01
CA SER A 318 -6.72 -26.19 16.17
C SER A 318 -7.90 -27.16 16.01
N LYS A 319 -7.68 -28.41 16.45
CA LYS A 319 -8.51 -29.58 16.13
C LYS A 319 -9.95 -29.40 16.62
N GLY A 320 -10.86 -28.99 15.73
CA GLY A 320 -12.28 -28.77 16.03
C GLY A 320 -12.80 -27.41 15.55
N ASP A 321 -11.92 -26.42 15.38
CA ASP A 321 -12.23 -25.11 14.81
C ASP A 321 -11.82 -25.10 13.34
N VAL A 322 -12.78 -25.36 12.45
CA VAL A 322 -12.60 -25.40 10.98
C VAL A 322 -12.40 -24.02 10.35
N ASN A 323 -12.09 -22.98 11.13
CA ASN A 323 -12.18 -21.60 10.68
C ASN A 323 -10.87 -20.85 10.88
N LYS A 324 -10.00 -21.03 9.89
CA LYS A 324 -8.76 -20.29 9.59
C LYS A 324 -8.77 -18.80 10.00
N CYS A 325 -9.91 -18.12 9.84
CA CYS A 325 -10.07 -16.68 10.05
C CYS A 325 -10.87 -16.26 11.29
N GLY A 326 -11.05 -17.14 12.28
CA GLY A 326 -11.70 -16.78 13.55
C GLY A 326 -13.24 -16.78 13.52
N PHE A 327 -13.88 -17.44 12.55
CA PHE A 327 -15.31 -17.77 12.66
C PHE A 327 -15.51 -18.93 13.65
N PRO A 328 -16.61 -19.02 14.41
CA PRO A 328 -17.03 -20.28 15.02
C PRO A 328 -17.72 -21.17 13.98
N GLY A 329 -17.29 -22.42 13.83
CA GLY A 329 -17.84 -23.35 12.85
C GLY A 329 -19.24 -23.77 13.26
N ASN A 330 -20.27 -23.29 12.56
CA ASN A 330 -21.67 -23.76 12.61
C ASN A 330 -22.31 -24.03 14.00
N GLY A 331 -21.78 -23.46 15.07
CA GLY A 331 -22.28 -23.64 16.44
C GLY A 331 -22.28 -22.32 17.17
N SER A 332 -23.48 -21.76 17.38
CA SER A 332 -23.81 -20.74 18.37
C SER A 332 -22.84 -19.55 18.48
N LEU A 333 -23.29 -18.37 18.04
CA LEU A 333 -22.82 -17.06 18.53
C LEU A 333 -23.08 -16.95 20.05
N SER A 334 -22.39 -17.72 20.88
CA SER A 334 -22.20 -17.34 22.28
C SER A 334 -21.15 -16.25 22.24
N ALA A 335 -21.62 -15.00 22.37
CA ALA A 335 -20.79 -13.84 22.56
C ALA A 335 -19.61 -14.19 23.48
N ARG A 336 -18.39 -14.23 22.93
CA ARG A 336 -17.19 -13.92 23.72
C ARG A 336 -17.31 -12.44 24.05
N GLY A 337 -18.13 -12.16 25.06
CA GLY A 337 -18.04 -10.94 25.84
C GLY A 337 -16.72 -11.01 26.58
N ASP A 338 -15.67 -10.56 25.90
CA ASP A 338 -14.51 -9.87 26.43
C ASP A 338 -13.58 -9.63 25.24
N ALA A 339 -13.23 -8.37 25.02
CA ALA A 339 -12.38 -7.85 23.97
C ALA A 339 -10.91 -8.31 24.16
N GLY A 340 -10.68 -9.61 24.16
CA GLY A 340 -9.37 -10.22 24.19
C GLY A 340 -8.92 -10.57 22.77
N GLU A 341 -7.87 -9.89 22.31
CA GLU A 341 -6.98 -10.37 21.26
C GLU A 341 -6.73 -11.89 21.43
N PRO A 342 -6.67 -12.70 20.36
CA PRO A 342 -6.33 -14.11 20.50
C PRO A 342 -5.01 -14.23 21.27
N GLN A 343 -5.06 -14.73 22.51
CA GLN A 343 -3.84 -14.94 23.27
C GLN A 343 -3.01 -15.98 22.52
N ALA A 344 -1.80 -15.59 22.12
CA ALA A 344 -0.78 -16.50 21.61
C ALA A 344 -0.49 -17.57 22.68
N THR A 345 -1.25 -18.66 22.66
CA THR A 345 -0.95 -19.82 23.52
C THR A 345 0.36 -20.43 23.04
N SER A 346 1.24 -20.70 23.99
CA SER A 346 2.61 -21.17 23.79
C SER A 346 2.74 -22.22 22.69
N ALA A 347 3.59 -21.90 21.72
CA ALA A 347 4.23 -22.77 20.73
C ALA A 347 4.17 -24.27 21.06
N THR A 348 3.17 -24.95 20.53
CA THR A 348 3.23 -26.38 20.23
C THR A 348 2.91 -26.48 18.76
N THR A 349 3.95 -26.69 17.94
CA THR A 349 3.96 -26.96 16.49
C THR A 349 2.57 -27.18 15.88
N THR A 350 1.86 -26.08 15.62
CA THR A 350 0.61 -26.07 14.88
C THR A 350 1.00 -26.15 13.41
N THR A 351 1.01 -27.37 12.90
CA THR A 351 1.01 -27.56 11.46
C THR A 351 -0.36 -27.10 10.94
N ASN A 352 -0.37 -26.45 9.79
CA ASN A 352 -1.62 -26.17 9.09
C ASN A 352 -2.23 -27.49 8.55
N PRO A 353 -3.44 -27.50 7.97
CA PRO A 353 -4.14 -28.74 7.60
C PRO A 353 -3.42 -29.59 6.55
N ILE A 354 -2.48 -28.99 5.82
CA ILE A 354 -1.65 -29.66 4.81
C ILE A 354 -0.25 -30.02 5.33
N GLY A 355 0.02 -29.81 6.62
CA GLY A 355 1.24 -30.27 7.30
C GLY A 355 2.39 -29.27 7.35
N ARG A 356 2.22 -28.02 6.91
CA ARG A 356 3.28 -27.00 6.98
C ARG A 356 3.35 -26.37 8.36
N ALA A 357 4.55 -26.18 8.88
CA ALA A 357 4.74 -25.53 10.17
C ALA A 357 4.42 -24.02 10.10
N LEU A 358 3.81 -23.51 11.17
CA LEU A 358 3.73 -22.08 11.40
C LEU A 358 5.05 -21.58 12.02
N THR A 359 5.87 -20.92 11.21
CA THR A 359 7.16 -20.34 11.61
C THR A 359 7.06 -18.81 11.73
N PRO A 360 7.93 -18.18 12.53
CA PRO A 360 8.08 -16.73 12.50
C PRO A 360 8.42 -16.23 11.09
N VAL A 361 7.94 -15.04 10.75
CA VAL A 361 8.20 -14.42 9.45
C VAL A 361 8.86 -13.06 9.63
N ASN A 362 9.85 -12.74 8.84
CA ASN A 362 10.34 -11.37 8.71
C ASN A 362 9.46 -10.65 7.67
N LEU A 363 8.84 -9.53 8.05
CA LEU A 363 7.82 -8.85 7.26
C LEU A 363 8.11 -7.35 7.18
N THR A 364 7.94 -6.77 6.00
CA THR A 364 7.79 -5.32 5.78
C THR A 364 6.51 -5.04 4.99
N THR A 365 5.82 -3.94 5.26
CA THR A 365 4.55 -3.60 4.59
C THR A 365 4.41 -2.12 4.34
N TYR A 366 3.87 -1.74 3.18
CA TYR A 366 3.38 -0.39 2.91
C TYR A 366 1.86 -0.43 2.76
N ALA A 367 1.16 0.51 3.38
CA ALA A 367 -0.25 0.76 3.15
C ALA A 367 -0.46 2.23 2.77
N TRP A 368 -0.92 2.46 1.54
CA TRP A 368 -1.26 3.77 1.02
C TRP A 368 -2.74 4.03 1.28
N VAL A 369 -3.05 5.12 1.98
CA VAL A 369 -4.43 5.41 2.43
C VAL A 369 -4.73 6.88 2.19
N TYR A 370 -5.84 7.18 1.53
CA TYR A 370 -6.38 8.53 1.53
C TYR A 370 -7.18 8.75 2.80
N VAL A 371 -6.86 9.80 3.56
CA VAL A 371 -7.53 10.12 4.83
C VAL A 371 -7.94 11.58 4.88
N TRP A 372 -9.06 11.87 5.56
CA TRP A 372 -9.54 13.22 5.81
C TRP A 372 -10.20 13.30 7.20
N PRO A 373 -10.15 14.48 7.86
CA PRO A 373 -10.85 14.68 9.13
C PRO A 373 -12.36 14.50 8.99
N THR A 374 -12.99 13.95 10.02
CA THR A 374 -14.45 13.90 10.16
C THR A 374 -14.93 15.04 11.04
N ASN A 375 -16.04 15.68 10.68
CA ASN A 375 -16.67 16.72 11.50
C ASN A 375 -17.53 16.15 12.66
N LYS A 376 -17.26 14.92 13.12
CA LYS A 376 -18.08 14.21 14.10
C LYS A 376 -17.60 14.45 15.53
#